data_AF-A0A7Y3EFJ4-F1
#
_entry.id   AF-A0A7Y3EFJ4-F1
#
_cell.length_a   1.000
_cell.length_b   1.000
_cell.length_c   1.000
_cell.angle_alpha   90.00
_cell.angle_beta   90.00
_cell.angle_gamma   90.00
#
_symmetry.space_group_name_H-M   'P 1'
#
loop_
_entity.id
_entity.type
_entity.pdbx_description
1 polymer ?
#
loop_
_entity_poly.entity_id
_entity_poly.type
_entity_poly.pdbx_seq_one_letter_code
_entity_poly.pdbx_strand_id
1 'polypeptide(L)'
;MIPLVRLVLSIVLVGVFVAPATAQSGSFGNAILVDGDALIVGEPNNTFRPGTVYLYRKQGGAWVESGRLTAPDAERSDGFGALLASSGSTLFVAGRDGRVHAFERSGDGWAHASVL
;
A
#
# COMPACT_ATOMS: atom_id res chain seq x y z
N MET A 1 47.83 -21.01 -10.26
CA MET A 1 46.35 -21.11 -10.29
C MET A 1 45.83 -20.39 -9.05
N ILE A 2 45.16 -19.25 -9.21
CA ILE A 2 44.69 -18.39 -8.09
C ILE A 2 43.17 -18.60 -7.98
N PRO A 3 42.60 -18.95 -6.81
CA PRO A 3 41.16 -19.07 -6.68
C PRO A 3 40.53 -17.67 -6.64
N LEU A 4 39.53 -17.46 -7.49
CA LEU A 4 38.75 -16.24 -7.61
C LEU A 4 37.88 -16.06 -6.36
N VAL A 5 38.21 -15.06 -5.54
CA VAL A 5 37.37 -14.62 -4.41
C VAL A 5 36.09 -14.01 -4.99
N ARG A 6 34.93 -14.58 -4.67
CA ARG A 6 33.61 -13.99 -4.99
C ARG A 6 33.46 -12.70 -4.18
N LEU A 7 33.55 -11.57 -4.86
CA LEU A 7 33.21 -10.25 -4.31
C LEU A 7 31.69 -10.18 -4.12
N VAL A 8 31.21 -10.22 -2.88
CA VAL A 8 29.82 -9.88 -2.56
C VAL A 8 29.76 -8.38 -2.30
N LEU A 9 29.22 -7.64 -3.27
CA LEU A 9 29.00 -6.21 -3.14
C LEU A 9 27.76 -5.98 -2.26
N SER A 10 27.95 -5.86 -0.94
CA SER A 10 26.88 -5.50 -0.01
C SER A 10 26.60 -4.00 -0.10
N ILE A 11 25.77 -3.58 -1.06
CA ILE A 11 25.11 -2.28 -0.99
C ILE A 11 23.99 -2.40 0.05
N VAL A 12 24.16 -1.70 1.18
CA VAL A 12 23.03 -1.36 2.05
C VAL A 12 22.24 -0.29 1.32
N LEU A 13 21.23 -0.71 0.55
CA LEU A 13 20.24 0.20 0.01
C LEU A 13 19.41 0.68 1.21
N VAL A 14 19.69 1.89 1.71
CA VAL A 14 18.71 2.61 2.53
C VAL A 14 17.54 2.84 1.59
N GLY A 15 16.51 2.00 1.70
CA GLY A 15 15.44 1.89 0.72
C GLY A 15 14.74 3.22 0.49
N VAL A 16 14.98 3.84 -0.66
CA VAL A 16 14.12 4.90 -1.15
C VAL A 16 12.79 4.26 -1.50
N PHE A 17 11.72 4.72 -0.85
CA PHE A 17 10.36 4.26 -1.11
C PHE A 17 9.86 4.97 -2.38
N VAL A 18 10.16 4.38 -3.54
CA VAL A 18 9.70 4.91 -4.83
C VAL A 18 8.28 4.40 -5.08
N ALA A 19 7.39 5.29 -5.50
CA ALA A 19 6.06 4.92 -5.94
C ALA A 19 6.13 3.77 -6.97
N PRO A 20 5.22 2.79 -6.93
CA PRO A 20 5.24 1.70 -7.88
C PRO A 20 5.09 2.24 -9.31
N ALA A 21 5.64 1.56 -10.31
CA ALA A 21 5.64 2.05 -11.71
C ALA A 21 4.22 2.32 -12.28
N THR A 22 3.19 1.83 -11.60
CA THR A 22 1.78 2.01 -11.95
C THR A 22 1.08 3.16 -11.21
N ALA A 23 1.75 3.78 -10.23
CA ALA A 23 1.22 4.92 -9.48
C ALA A 23 1.09 6.13 -10.39
N GLN A 24 -0.08 6.78 -10.42
CA GLN A 24 -0.20 8.04 -11.15
C GLN A 24 0.52 9.14 -10.37
N SER A 25 1.51 9.74 -11.05
CA SER A 25 2.42 10.74 -10.50
C SER A 25 1.65 11.92 -9.89
N GLY A 26 1.49 11.92 -8.58
CA GLY A 26 0.99 13.07 -7.83
C GLY A 26 0.20 12.77 -6.56
N SER A 27 -0.37 11.57 -6.38
CA SER A 27 -1.17 11.28 -5.16
C SER A 27 -0.80 10.03 -4.38
N PHE A 28 0.13 9.21 -4.88
CA PHE A 28 0.74 8.17 -4.06
C PHE A 28 1.35 8.79 -2.80
N GLY A 29 0.99 8.26 -1.63
CA GLY A 29 1.42 8.84 -0.36
C GLY A 29 0.50 9.93 0.17
N ASN A 30 -0.68 10.15 -0.44
CA ASN A 30 -1.68 11.09 0.10
C ASN A 30 -2.10 10.73 1.52
N ALA A 31 -2.21 9.42 1.80
CA ALA A 31 -2.40 8.88 3.13
C ALA A 31 -1.39 7.76 3.37
N ILE A 32 -0.83 7.72 4.58
CA ILE A 32 0.12 6.68 4.98
C ILE A 32 -0.30 6.16 6.36
N LEU A 33 -0.38 4.84 6.49
CA LEU A 33 -0.59 4.15 7.75
C LEU A 33 0.52 3.12 7.95
N VAL A 34 1.12 3.11 9.14
CA VAL A 34 2.14 2.14 9.54
C VAL A 34 1.66 1.41 10.78
N ASP A 35 1.63 0.08 10.71
CA ASP A 35 1.29 -0.80 11.82
C ASP A 35 2.23 -2.01 11.85
N GLY A 36 3.19 -2.00 12.78
CA GLY A 36 4.25 -3.00 12.87
C GLY A 36 5.03 -3.17 11.56
N ASP A 37 4.93 -4.34 10.95
CA ASP A 37 5.57 -4.69 9.67
C ASP A 37 4.70 -4.41 8.44
N ALA A 38 3.56 -3.71 8.60
CA ALA A 38 2.71 -3.27 7.50
C ALA A 38 2.86 -1.77 7.26
N LEU A 39 2.99 -1.41 5.99
CA LEU A 39 2.95 -0.03 5.50
C LEU A 39 1.86 0.04 4.42
N ILE A 40 0.90 0.92 4.62
CA ILE A 40 -0.29 1.06 3.79
C ILE A 40 -0.29 2.48 3.23
N VAL A 41 -0.39 2.60 1.91
CA VAL A 41 -0.20 3.87 1.20
C VAL A 41 -1.37 4.12 0.26
N GLY A 42 -2.05 5.24 0.45
CA GLY A 42 -3.16 5.66 -0.39
C GLY A 42 -2.72 6.45 -1.63
N GLU A 43 -3.40 6.18 -2.74
CA GLU A 43 -3.39 6.93 -4.00
C GLU A 43 -4.84 7.19 -4.42
N PRO A 44 -5.50 8.21 -3.86
CA PRO A 44 -6.89 8.50 -4.14
C PRO A 44 -7.12 9.10 -5.52
N ASN A 45 -6.13 9.80 -6.09
CA ASN A 45 -6.31 10.48 -7.36
C ASN A 45 -5.85 9.57 -8.50
N ASN A 46 -6.85 9.03 -9.19
CA ASN A 46 -6.66 8.58 -10.56
C ASN A 46 -7.81 9.14 -11.41
N THR A 47 -7.48 9.97 -12.41
CA THR A 47 -8.50 10.59 -13.27
C THR A 47 -9.21 9.55 -14.16
N PHE A 48 -8.60 8.37 -14.32
CA PHE A 48 -9.08 7.34 -15.23
C PHE A 48 -9.32 5.98 -14.56
N ARG A 49 -9.10 5.87 -13.24
CA ARG A 49 -9.27 4.63 -12.47
C ARG A 49 -9.86 4.94 -11.08
N PRO A 50 -10.37 3.93 -10.38
CA PRO A 50 -10.66 4.03 -8.96
C PRO A 50 -9.39 4.35 -8.16
N GLY A 51 -9.57 4.94 -6.98
CA GLY A 51 -8.50 5.10 -6.01
C GLY A 51 -7.92 3.75 -5.62
N THR A 52 -6.63 3.73 -5.25
CA THR A 52 -5.92 2.50 -4.89
C THR A 52 -5.21 2.66 -3.57
N VAL A 53 -5.24 1.62 -2.75
CA VAL A 53 -4.42 1.50 -1.55
C VAL A 53 -3.36 0.42 -1.79
N TYR A 54 -2.10 0.77 -1.60
CA TYR A 54 -0.97 -0.13 -1.74
C TYR A 54 -0.58 -0.69 -0.38
N LEU A 55 -0.31 -1.98 -0.35
CA LEU A 55 0.11 -2.71 0.85
C LEU A 55 1.58 -3.09 0.71
N TYR A 56 2.36 -2.78 1.72
CA TYR A 56 3.77 -3.11 1.81
C TYR A 56 4.05 -3.86 3.10
N ARG A 57 5.02 -4.76 3.05
CA ARG A 57 5.54 -5.47 4.22
C ARG A 57 7.03 -5.34 4.35
N LYS A 58 7.49 -5.28 5.59
CA LYS A 58 8.91 -5.27 5.89
C LYS A 58 9.48 -6.69 5.74
N GLN A 59 10.44 -6.87 4.85
CA GLN A 59 11.14 -8.13 4.58
C GLN A 59 12.64 -7.86 4.49
N GLY A 60 13.43 -8.49 5.36
CA GLY A 60 14.90 -8.33 5.34
C GLY A 60 15.39 -6.88 5.51
N GLY A 61 14.63 -6.04 6.23
CA GLY A 61 14.93 -4.62 6.43
C GLY A 61 14.45 -3.69 5.31
N ALA A 62 13.92 -4.21 4.21
CA ALA A 62 13.32 -3.45 3.11
C ALA A 62 11.79 -3.52 3.15
N TRP A 63 11.11 -2.50 2.63
CA TRP A 63 9.67 -2.56 2.39
C TRP A 63 9.39 -3.11 1.00
N VAL A 64 8.54 -4.13 0.91
CA VAL A 64 8.20 -4.84 -0.33
C VAL A 64 6.70 -4.78 -0.53
N GLU A 65 6.23 -4.39 -1.71
CA GLU A 65 4.80 -4.37 -2.04
C GLU A 65 4.24 -5.79 -1.95
N SER A 66 3.25 -6.00 -1.08
CA SER A 66 2.61 -7.29 -0.83
C SER A 66 1.21 -7.39 -1.42
N GLY A 67 0.65 -6.28 -1.91
CA GLY A 67 -0.66 -6.28 -2.54
C GLY A 67 -1.25 -4.88 -2.73
N ARG A 68 -2.50 -4.84 -3.21
CA ARG A 68 -3.28 -3.62 -3.41
C ARG A 68 -4.73 -3.87 -3.03
N LEU A 69 -5.41 -2.82 -2.57
CA LEU A 69 -6.84 -2.79 -2.33
C LEU A 69 -7.49 -1.73 -3.22
N THR A 70 -8.68 -2.06 -3.70
CA THR A 70 -9.61 -1.15 -4.37
C THR A 70 -10.97 -1.32 -3.70
N ALA A 71 -11.82 -0.30 -3.77
CA ALA A 71 -13.22 -0.44 -3.37
C ALA A 71 -13.89 -1.57 -4.19
N PRO A 72 -14.73 -2.45 -3.59
CA PRO A 72 -15.46 -3.47 -4.34
C PRO A 72 -16.45 -2.89 -5.36
N ASP A 73 -17.01 -1.74 -5.04
CA ASP A 73 -17.89 -0.88 -5.82
C ASP A 73 -17.13 0.28 -6.48
N ALA A 74 -15.86 0.02 -6.80
CA ALA A 74 -14.93 0.98 -7.37
C ALA A 74 -15.52 1.78 -8.55
N GLU A 75 -15.58 3.10 -8.38
CA GLU A 75 -15.95 4.05 -9.42
C GLU A 75 -14.74 4.91 -9.79
N ARG A 76 -14.74 5.47 -11.01
CA ARG A 76 -13.67 6.40 -11.38
C ARG A 76 -13.74 7.62 -10.45
N SER A 77 -12.58 8.00 -9.92
CA SER A 77 -12.47 9.17 -9.04
C SER A 77 -13.29 9.08 -7.75
N ASP A 78 -13.60 7.87 -7.27
CA ASP A 78 -14.18 7.61 -5.93
C ASP A 78 -13.31 8.19 -4.79
N GLY A 79 -12.01 8.34 -5.05
CA GLY A 79 -11.05 8.82 -4.07
C GLY A 79 -10.68 7.77 -3.03
N PHE A 80 -10.95 6.48 -3.28
CA PHE A 80 -10.60 5.39 -2.38
C PHE A 80 -9.12 5.45 -1.98
N GLY A 81 -8.84 5.40 -0.68
CA GLY A 81 -7.48 5.59 -0.16
C GLY A 81 -7.13 7.04 0.15
N ALA A 82 -8.11 7.96 0.17
CA ALA A 82 -7.88 9.35 0.57
C ALA A 82 -7.58 9.47 2.05
N LEU A 83 -8.19 8.62 2.89
CA LEU A 83 -7.95 8.54 4.32
C LEU A 83 -7.80 7.08 4.74
N LEU A 84 -6.89 6.84 5.68
CA LEU A 84 -6.59 5.53 6.24
C LEU A 84 -6.64 5.62 7.76
N ALA A 85 -7.31 4.66 8.39
CA ALA A 85 -7.27 4.45 9.83
C ALA A 85 -7.28 2.95 10.14
N SER A 86 -6.75 2.54 11.28
CA SER A 86 -6.84 1.15 11.72
C SER A 86 -7.23 1.07 13.19
N SER A 87 -7.89 -0.02 13.54
CA SER A 87 -8.18 -0.38 14.93
C SER A 87 -8.18 -1.88 15.05
N GLY A 88 -7.29 -2.43 15.89
CA GLY A 88 -7.14 -3.88 16.03
C GLY A 88 -6.79 -4.54 14.69
N SER A 89 -7.65 -5.47 14.25
CA SER A 89 -7.51 -6.20 12.98
C SER A 89 -8.19 -5.52 11.80
N THR A 90 -8.82 -4.36 12.00
CA THR A 90 -9.63 -3.67 10.98
C THR A 90 -8.86 -2.48 10.40
N LEU A 91 -8.85 -2.40 9.08
CA LEU A 91 -8.40 -1.25 8.30
C LEU A 91 -9.63 -0.55 7.73
N PHE A 92 -9.72 0.75 7.98
CA PHE A 92 -10.72 1.64 7.40
C PHE A 92 -10.08 2.44 6.28
N VAL A 93 -10.72 2.42 5.11
CA VAL A 93 -10.33 3.18 3.93
C VAL A 93 -11.49 4.06 3.51
N ALA A 94 -11.31 5.37 3.55
CA ALA A 94 -12.35 6.31 3.12
C ALA A 94 -12.05 6.88 1.73
N GLY A 95 -13.13 7.06 0.96
CA GLY A 95 -13.16 7.81 -0.29
C GLY A 95 -13.46 9.29 -0.08
N ARG A 96 -13.41 10.08 -1.15
CA ARG A 96 -13.85 11.49 -1.14
C ARG A 96 -15.34 11.64 -1.38
N ASP A 97 -15.98 10.56 -1.83
CA ASP A 97 -17.42 10.39 -1.98
C ASP A 97 -18.15 10.22 -0.63
N GLY A 98 -17.40 10.10 0.47
CA GLY A 98 -17.93 9.99 1.82
C GLY A 98 -18.13 8.56 2.32
N ARG A 99 -17.84 7.54 1.49
CA ARG A 99 -17.93 6.12 1.89
C ARG A 99 -16.71 5.71 2.69
N VAL A 100 -16.92 4.79 3.64
CA VAL A 100 -15.82 4.14 4.37
C VAL A 100 -15.91 2.63 4.19
N HIS A 101 -14.85 2.05 3.65
CA HIS A 101 -14.71 0.60 3.51
C HIS A 101 -13.90 0.04 4.67
N ALA A 102 -14.45 -0.94 5.38
CA ALA A 102 -13.73 -1.72 6.38
C ALA A 102 -13.18 -3.01 5.76
N PHE A 103 -11.91 -3.26 6.03
CA PHE A 103 -11.21 -4.48 5.66
C PHE A 103 -10.69 -5.17 6.91
N GLU A 104 -10.85 -6.49 6.99
CA GLU A 104 -10.29 -7.31 8.06
C GLU A 104 -9.02 -8.01 7.61
N ARG A 105 -8.06 -8.13 8.52
CA ARG A 105 -6.80 -8.84 8.26
C ARG A 105 -7.09 -10.31 7.97
N SER A 106 -6.64 -10.80 6.82
CA SER A 106 -6.84 -12.19 6.38
C SER A 106 -5.51 -12.77 5.91
N GLY A 107 -4.90 -13.59 6.78
CA GLY A 107 -3.53 -14.09 6.58
C GLY A 107 -2.53 -12.92 6.47
N ASP A 108 -1.80 -12.89 5.35
CA ASP A 108 -0.84 -11.82 5.05
C ASP A 108 -1.46 -10.61 4.32
N GLY A 109 -2.78 -10.64 4.08
CA GLY A 109 -3.51 -9.61 3.34
C GLY A 109 -4.71 -9.05 4.08
N TRP A 110 -5.64 -8.49 3.31
CA TRP A 110 -6.85 -7.83 3.79
C TRP A 110 -8.05 -8.30 2.97
N ALA A 111 -9.18 -8.55 3.63
CA ALA A 111 -10.43 -8.92 2.99
C ALA A 111 -11.50 -7.86 3.28
N HIS A 112 -12.28 -7.47 2.28
CA HIS A 112 -13.36 -6.52 2.47
C HIS A 112 -14.42 -7.10 3.42
N ALA A 113 -14.80 -6.33 4.44
CA ALA A 113 -15.73 -6.75 5.48
C ALA A 113 -17.07 -6.01 5.38
N SER A 114 -17.06 -4.68 5.26
CA SER A 114 -18.29 -3.87 5.18
C SER A 114 -18.05 -2.49 4.57
N VAL A 115 -19.14 -1.82 4.18
CA VAL A 115 -19.17 -0.41 3.80
C VAL A 115 -20.04 0.34 4.81
N LEU A 116 -19.57 1.50 5.25
CA LEU A 116 -20.24 2.43 6.17
C LEU A 116 -20.65 3.70 5.44
#